data_AF-A0A6N8IVD9-F1
#
_entry.id   AF-A0A6N8IVD9-F1
#
_cell.length_a   1.000
_cell.length_b   1.000
_cell.length_c   1.000
_cell.angle_alpha   90.00
_cell.angle_beta   90.00
_cell.angle_gamma   90.00
#
_symmetry.space_group_name_H-M   'P 1'
#
loop_
_entity.id
_entity.type
_entity.pdbx_description
1 polymer ?
#
loop_
_entity_poly.entity_id
_entity_poly.type
_entity_poly.pdbx_seq_one_letter_code
_entity_poly.pdbx_strand_id
1 'polypeptide(L)'
;MDDPAFMRLALEQARQAQAAGEVPVGAVVVRDGQVIGRGFNRPVGAHDPTAHAEIMALREAAEAVGNYRLDGCDLYVTLEPCAMCSGAMLHARLRRVVFGAHDPKTGVAGSVLDLFAERRLNHRTQVEGGVLADDCGRLLADFFASRRAQARVAMQPVREDAVRTPDERFADLPGYPWSPRYVSDLPSLAGLRLHYLDEGPAGASVTWLCLHGNPSWSYLYRKMIPVFLAEGHRVVAPDLPGFGRSDKPKKQAAHRFGWHRQVLLDLVERLDLRDVVLVVQDWGGLLGLTLPMEAPQRYRGLLVMNTLLATGDASLSPGFLAWREMCARNPEFDVGRLFARGNPQMTPQECAAYDAPFPDRGHRAALRAFPPLVPDAPDAEGAAVSRAARDFWRERWNGRSLMAIGRQDPVLGLPVMQALRTDIRGCPEPMILDEAGHFVQEHGEPIARRAVGYFRP
;
A
#
# COMPACT_ATOMS: atom_id res chain seq x y z
N MET A 1 24.21 16.77 23.07
CA MET A 1 22.80 16.55 22.67
C MET A 1 21.97 16.54 23.93
N ASP A 2 20.74 17.04 23.87
CA ASP A 2 19.79 17.08 24.99
C ASP A 2 18.87 15.85 24.98
N ASP A 3 18.05 15.70 26.03
CA ASP A 3 17.16 14.54 26.18
C ASP A 3 16.14 14.41 25.02
N PRO A 4 15.52 15.50 24.52
CA PRO A 4 14.69 15.45 23.32
C PRO A 4 15.44 14.95 22.07
N ALA A 5 16.71 15.32 21.86
CA ALA A 5 17.48 14.83 20.72
C ALA A 5 17.69 13.31 20.77
N PHE A 6 18.04 12.74 21.92
CA PHE A 6 18.20 11.30 22.06
C PHE A 6 16.86 10.54 22.01
N MET A 7 15.78 11.14 22.52
CA MET A 7 14.44 10.56 22.39
C MET A 7 13.99 10.51 20.92
N ARG A 8 14.38 11.47 20.06
CA ARG A 8 14.13 11.38 18.62
C ARG A 8 14.86 10.21 17.97
N LEU A 9 16.07 9.89 18.41
CA LEU A 9 16.80 8.71 17.95
C LEU A 9 16.11 7.41 18.42
N ALA A 10 15.57 7.38 19.64
CA ALA A 10 14.72 6.28 20.09
C ALA A 10 13.43 6.15 19.25
N LEU A 11 12.79 7.26 18.88
CA LEU A 11 11.65 7.28 17.96
C LEU A 11 12.01 6.76 16.56
N GLU A 12 13.22 6.99 16.07
CA GLU A 12 13.70 6.38 14.82
C GLU A 12 13.74 4.84 14.94
N GLN A 13 14.22 4.31 16.06
CA GLN A 13 14.17 2.86 16.33
C GLN A 13 12.72 2.36 16.45
N ALA A 14 11.83 3.12 17.09
CA ALA A 14 10.42 2.76 17.20
C ALA A 14 9.73 2.67 15.82
N ARG A 15 10.11 3.53 14.87
CA ARG A 15 9.66 3.46 13.47
C ARG A 15 10.20 2.21 12.76
N GLN A 16 11.40 1.74 13.10
CA GLN A 16 11.92 0.47 12.59
C GLN A 16 11.09 -0.73 13.10
N ALA A 17 10.74 -0.76 14.39
CA ALA A 17 9.79 -1.74 14.93
C ALA A 17 8.45 -1.71 14.16
N GLN A 18 7.89 -0.51 13.94
CA GLN A 18 6.66 -0.36 13.18
C GLN A 18 6.75 -0.95 11.76
N ALA A 19 7.86 -0.65 11.06
CA ALA A 19 8.10 -1.15 9.70
C ALA A 19 8.26 -2.69 9.68
N ALA A 20 8.78 -3.27 10.76
CA ALA A 20 8.86 -4.71 10.96
C ALA A 20 7.54 -5.35 11.42
N GLY A 21 6.46 -4.58 11.58
CA GLY A 21 5.15 -5.06 12.04
C GLY A 21 5.06 -5.27 13.56
N GLU A 22 6.09 -4.86 14.31
CA GLU A 22 6.20 -4.97 15.75
C GLU A 22 5.53 -3.78 16.46
N VAL A 23 5.26 -3.93 17.76
CA VAL A 23 4.77 -2.80 18.58
C VAL A 23 5.86 -1.70 18.57
N PRO A 24 5.54 -0.44 18.18
CA PRO A 24 6.54 0.58 17.88
C PRO A 24 7.15 1.20 19.13
N VAL A 25 8.06 0.46 19.77
CA VAL A 25 8.89 0.93 20.87
C VAL A 25 10.34 0.87 20.44
N GLY A 26 11.08 1.94 20.72
CA GLY A 26 12.49 2.07 20.41
C GLY A 26 13.26 2.61 21.61
N ALA A 27 14.54 2.28 21.65
CA ALA A 27 15.45 2.70 22.71
C ALA A 27 16.86 2.93 22.19
N VAL A 28 17.60 3.81 22.88
CA VAL A 28 19.03 4.03 22.66
C VAL A 28 19.76 4.13 24.00
N VAL A 29 20.99 3.63 24.06
CA VAL A 29 21.90 3.78 25.21
C VAL A 29 22.99 4.76 24.84
N VAL A 30 23.24 5.72 25.73
CA VAL A 30 24.14 6.85 25.52
C VAL A 30 25.22 6.87 26.59
N ARG A 31 26.47 7.07 26.19
CA ARG A 31 27.62 7.30 27.07
C ARG A 31 28.40 8.50 26.56
N ASP A 32 28.70 9.45 27.43
CA ASP A 32 29.46 10.66 27.09
C ASP A 32 28.91 11.42 25.86
N GLY A 33 27.58 11.42 25.71
CA GLY A 33 26.87 12.06 24.59
C GLY A 33 26.88 11.27 23.27
N GLN A 34 27.41 10.05 23.26
CA GLN A 34 27.43 9.16 22.08
C GLN A 34 26.50 7.97 22.27
N VAL A 35 25.76 7.62 21.22
CA VAL A 35 24.92 6.41 21.21
C VAL A 35 25.80 5.18 21.03
N ILE A 36 25.82 4.32 22.03
CA ILE A 36 26.60 3.06 22.06
C ILE A 36 25.73 1.80 21.93
N GLY A 37 24.41 1.95 21.94
CA GLY A 37 23.47 0.85 21.69
C GLY A 37 22.14 1.37 21.18
N ARG A 38 21.49 0.61 20.31
CA ARG A 38 20.20 0.90 19.69
C ARG A 38 19.33 -0.35 19.77
N GLY A 39 18.03 -0.15 19.92
CA GLY A 39 17.13 -1.28 20.03
C GLY A 39 15.70 -0.90 19.71
N PHE A 40 14.98 -1.85 19.15
CA PHE A 40 13.54 -1.76 18.95
C PHE A 40 12.88 -3.09 19.30
N ASN A 41 11.59 -3.07 19.59
CA ASN A 41 10.84 -4.29 19.87
C ASN A 41 10.88 -5.24 18.69
N ARG A 42 11.28 -6.49 18.93
CA ARG A 42 11.22 -7.57 17.94
C ARG A 42 10.77 -8.95 18.48
N PRO A 43 9.83 -9.03 19.44
CA PRO A 43 9.43 -10.30 20.03
C PRO A 43 8.74 -11.25 19.05
N VAL A 44 8.00 -10.73 18.06
CA VAL A 44 7.31 -11.55 17.07
C VAL A 44 8.31 -12.12 16.07
N GLY A 45 9.11 -11.25 15.44
CA GLY A 45 10.06 -11.63 14.40
C GLY A 45 11.23 -12.46 14.91
N ALA A 46 11.69 -12.22 16.15
CA ALA A 46 12.79 -12.98 16.74
C ALA A 46 12.34 -14.21 17.53
N HIS A 47 11.03 -14.40 17.74
CA HIS A 47 10.48 -15.40 18.66
C HIS A 47 11.09 -15.36 20.07
N ASP A 48 11.54 -14.17 20.50
CA ASP A 48 12.20 -13.94 21.78
C ASP A 48 11.28 -13.09 22.68
N PRO A 49 10.67 -13.67 23.73
CA PRO A 49 9.77 -12.93 24.61
C PRO A 49 10.47 -11.80 25.40
N THR A 50 11.80 -11.77 25.40
CA THR A 50 12.61 -10.74 26.04
C THR A 50 13.12 -9.66 25.08
N ALA A 51 12.83 -9.77 23.77
CA ALA A 51 13.33 -8.85 22.75
C ALA A 51 12.60 -7.51 22.70
N HIS A 52 12.48 -6.86 23.86
CA HIS A 52 12.02 -5.49 24.01
C HIS A 52 13.13 -4.51 23.63
N ALA A 53 12.74 -3.31 23.18
CA ALA A 53 13.65 -2.27 22.72
C ALA A 53 14.80 -2.01 23.70
N GLU A 54 14.51 -1.93 25.00
CA GLU A 54 15.49 -1.64 26.04
C GLU A 54 16.48 -2.79 26.21
N ILE A 55 16.01 -4.05 26.18
CA ILE A 55 16.89 -5.22 26.25
C ILE A 55 17.80 -5.27 25.03
N MET A 56 17.30 -4.94 23.84
CA MET A 56 18.10 -4.93 22.62
C MET A 56 19.19 -3.85 22.68
N ALA A 57 18.83 -2.64 23.11
CA ALA A 57 19.78 -1.54 23.25
C ALA A 57 20.84 -1.82 24.33
N LEU A 58 20.45 -2.44 25.45
CA LEU A 58 21.37 -2.86 26.51
C LEU A 58 22.34 -3.95 26.02
N ARG A 59 21.87 -4.93 25.24
CA ARG A 59 22.74 -5.98 24.67
C ARG A 59 23.80 -5.38 23.74
N GLU A 60 23.39 -4.51 22.80
CA GLU A 60 24.34 -3.84 21.89
C GLU A 60 25.35 -2.97 22.66
N ALA A 61 24.88 -2.20 23.65
CA ALA A 61 25.76 -1.37 24.47
C ALA A 61 26.75 -2.20 25.30
N ALA A 62 26.31 -3.33 25.85
CA ALA A 62 27.17 -4.22 26.63
C ALA A 62 28.25 -4.88 25.76
N GLU A 63 27.90 -5.26 24.53
CA GLU A 63 28.86 -5.75 23.54
C GLU A 63 29.87 -4.66 23.16
N ALA A 64 29.41 -3.44 22.89
CA ALA A 64 30.27 -2.31 22.53
C ALA A 64 31.26 -1.93 23.65
N VAL A 65 30.84 -2.06 24.91
CA VAL A 65 31.69 -1.81 26.10
C VAL A 65 32.53 -3.03 26.48
N GLY A 66 32.14 -4.24 26.05
CA GLY A 66 32.72 -5.49 26.50
C GLY A 66 32.39 -5.80 27.97
N ASN A 67 31.27 -5.28 28.49
CA ASN A 67 30.86 -5.45 29.89
C ASN A 67 29.34 -5.35 30.03
N TYR A 68 28.76 -6.21 30.86
CA TYR A 68 27.32 -6.19 31.17
C TYR A 68 26.93 -5.00 32.07
N ARG A 69 27.90 -4.39 32.76
CA ARG A 69 27.71 -3.16 33.53
C ARG A 69 28.01 -1.96 32.65
N LEU A 70 27.05 -1.06 32.59
CA LEU A 70 27.02 0.14 31.77
C LEU A 70 27.03 1.39 32.66
N ASP A 71 27.90 1.38 33.67
CA ASP A 71 28.06 2.50 34.60
C ASP A 71 28.31 3.81 33.82
N GLY A 72 27.60 4.88 34.20
CA GLY A 72 27.67 6.19 33.54
C GLY A 72 26.85 6.33 32.26
N CYS A 73 26.16 5.27 31.81
CA CYS A 73 25.29 5.32 30.64
C CYS A 73 23.87 5.76 30.99
N ASP A 74 23.24 6.50 30.08
CA ASP A 74 21.82 6.82 30.10
C ASP A 74 21.07 6.00 29.05
N LEU A 75 19.84 5.58 29.34
CA LEU A 75 18.97 4.92 28.38
C LEU A 75 17.76 5.79 28.09
N TYR A 76 17.45 5.98 26.81
CA TYR A 76 16.26 6.66 26.33
C TYR A 76 15.33 5.64 25.70
N VAL A 77 14.06 5.60 26.09
CA VAL A 77 13.06 4.67 25.55
C VAL A 77 11.74 5.38 25.28
N THR A 78 11.08 5.06 24.17
CA THR A 78 9.85 5.78 23.78
C THR A 78 8.64 5.47 24.65
N LEU A 79 8.65 4.36 25.38
CA LEU A 79 7.56 3.92 26.27
C LEU A 79 8.13 3.62 27.66
N GLU A 80 7.35 3.92 28.71
CA GLU A 80 7.70 3.58 30.09
C GLU A 80 8.06 2.08 30.22
N PRO A 81 9.22 1.75 30.83
CA PRO A 81 9.72 0.39 30.84
C PRO A 81 8.89 -0.53 31.75
N CYS A 82 8.76 -1.79 31.34
CA CYS A 82 8.12 -2.83 32.14
C CYS A 82 9.05 -3.41 33.20
N ALA A 83 8.52 -4.27 34.09
CA ALA A 83 9.28 -4.90 35.19
C ALA A 83 10.58 -5.58 34.75
N MET A 84 10.54 -6.31 33.63
CA MET A 84 11.70 -7.02 33.09
C MET A 84 12.80 -6.04 32.64
N CYS A 85 12.43 -5.06 31.81
CA CYS A 85 13.37 -4.06 31.28
C CYS A 85 13.98 -3.24 32.42
N SER A 86 13.16 -2.78 33.37
CA SER A 86 13.62 -2.03 34.55
C SER A 86 14.58 -2.84 35.42
N GLY A 87 14.30 -4.14 35.63
CA GLY A 87 15.24 -5.04 36.32
C GLY A 87 16.58 -5.15 35.59
N ALA A 88 16.55 -5.30 34.26
CA ALA A 88 17.77 -5.35 33.44
C ALA A 88 18.58 -4.04 33.53
N MET A 89 17.91 -2.88 33.50
CA MET A 89 18.55 -1.56 33.65
C MET A 89 19.25 -1.41 35.01
N LEU A 90 18.61 -1.88 36.09
CA LEU A 90 19.19 -1.87 37.44
C LEU A 90 20.41 -2.81 37.53
N HIS A 91 20.34 -4.00 36.90
CA HIS A 91 21.48 -4.91 36.82
C HIS A 91 22.63 -4.35 35.99
N ALA A 92 22.31 -3.61 34.93
CA ALA A 92 23.27 -2.91 34.08
C ALA A 92 23.84 -1.64 34.73
N ARG A 93 23.26 -1.17 35.85
CA ARG A 93 23.73 0.01 36.61
C ARG A 93 23.71 1.31 35.79
N LEU A 94 22.67 1.48 34.98
CA LEU A 94 22.48 2.74 34.28
C LEU A 94 22.46 3.91 35.26
N ARG A 95 23.07 5.02 34.85
CA ARG A 95 23.03 6.28 35.59
C ARG A 95 21.60 6.83 35.59
N ARG A 96 20.98 6.88 34.41
CA ARG A 96 19.64 7.44 34.22
C ARG A 96 18.85 6.68 33.16
N VAL A 97 17.54 6.62 33.34
CA VAL A 97 16.57 6.14 32.36
C VAL A 97 15.60 7.29 32.07
N VAL A 98 15.47 7.62 30.80
CA VAL A 98 14.57 8.68 30.31
C VAL A 98 13.53 8.02 29.43
N PHE A 99 12.24 8.18 29.73
CA PHE A 99 11.17 7.60 28.92
C PHE A 99 10.21 8.65 28.35
N GLY A 100 9.61 8.31 27.21
CA GLY A 100 8.67 9.16 26.50
C GLY A 100 7.25 9.10 27.05
N ALA A 101 6.44 8.19 26.51
CA ALA A 101 5.05 8.02 26.95
C ALA A 101 4.95 7.13 28.20
N HIS A 102 4.01 7.45 29.09
CA HIS A 102 3.65 6.57 30.20
C HIS A 102 2.94 5.30 29.73
N ASP A 103 3.14 4.19 30.44
CA ASP A 103 2.41 2.94 30.19
C ASP A 103 1.53 2.58 31.40
N PRO A 104 0.23 2.93 31.37
CA PRO A 104 -0.70 2.65 32.46
C PRO A 104 -1.00 1.15 32.65
N LYS A 105 -0.53 0.28 31.75
CA LYS A 105 -0.82 -1.17 31.81
C LYS A 105 0.34 -1.98 32.38
N THR A 106 1.58 -1.65 32.02
CA THR A 106 2.75 -2.45 32.43
C THR A 106 3.94 -1.65 32.93
N GLY A 107 3.88 -0.31 32.84
CA GLY A 107 4.96 0.58 33.24
C GLY A 107 5.25 0.50 34.73
N VAL A 108 6.53 0.38 35.08
CA VAL A 108 6.98 0.25 36.48
C VAL A 108 7.92 1.38 36.92
N ALA A 109 7.83 2.54 36.27
CA ALA A 109 8.56 3.76 36.60
C ALA A 109 7.60 4.85 37.12
N GLY A 110 6.49 4.43 37.74
CA GLY A 110 5.48 5.31 38.34
C GLY A 110 4.04 5.01 37.91
N SER A 111 3.80 4.27 36.83
CA SER A 111 2.42 3.98 36.37
C SER A 111 1.73 2.87 37.18
N VAL A 112 2.20 1.63 37.09
CA VAL A 112 1.61 0.48 37.80
C VAL A 112 2.35 0.22 39.11
N LEU A 113 3.67 0.29 39.04
CA LEU A 113 4.60 0.17 40.16
C LEU A 113 5.72 1.21 39.98
N ASP A 114 6.55 1.35 41.00
CA ASP A 114 7.80 2.11 40.89
C ASP A 114 8.95 1.26 41.42
N LEU A 115 9.59 0.50 40.53
CA LEU A 115 10.75 -0.32 40.89
C LEU A 115 11.99 0.53 41.18
N PHE A 116 12.07 1.74 40.60
CA PHE A 116 13.23 2.62 40.78
C PHE A 116 13.18 3.35 42.14
N ALA A 117 11.99 3.51 42.72
CA ALA A 117 11.81 4.02 44.08
C ALA A 117 12.00 2.94 45.18
N GLU A 118 12.06 1.65 44.83
CA GLU A 118 12.18 0.56 45.81
C GLU A 118 13.58 0.54 46.44
N ARG A 119 13.66 1.01 47.69
CA ARG A 119 14.92 1.18 48.44
C ARG A 119 15.62 -0.13 48.78
N ARG A 120 14.93 -1.27 48.73
CA ARG A 120 15.54 -2.60 48.92
C ARG A 120 16.36 -3.06 47.71
N LEU A 121 16.18 -2.45 46.54
CA LEU A 121 17.00 -2.73 45.37
C LEU A 121 18.31 -1.92 45.44
N ASN A 122 19.42 -2.59 45.10
CA ASN A 122 20.77 -2.11 45.46
C ASN A 122 21.25 -0.91 44.63
N HIS A 123 20.87 -0.86 43.34
CA HIS A 123 21.32 0.17 42.41
C HIS A 123 20.28 1.27 42.27
N ARG A 124 20.72 2.53 42.24
CA ARG A 124 19.85 3.71 42.15
C ARG A 124 20.02 4.40 40.81
N THR A 125 19.26 3.95 39.85
CA THR A 125 19.14 4.60 38.54
C THR A 125 18.14 5.75 38.64
N GLN A 126 18.53 6.94 38.17
CA GLN A 126 17.62 8.08 38.11
C GLN A 126 16.59 7.86 37.01
N VAL A 127 15.37 8.34 37.20
CA VAL A 127 14.29 8.20 36.21
C VAL A 127 13.68 9.54 35.89
N GLU A 128 13.49 9.79 34.60
CA GLU A 128 12.81 10.96 34.07
C GLU A 128 11.79 10.52 33.02
N GLY A 129 10.54 10.95 33.18
CA GLY A 129 9.44 10.59 32.28
C GLY A 129 8.90 11.79 31.52
N GLY A 130 8.24 11.54 30.40
CA GLY A 130 7.46 12.55 29.68
C GLY A 130 8.22 13.26 28.55
N VAL A 131 9.46 12.87 28.25
CA VAL A 131 10.25 13.51 27.19
C VAL A 131 9.66 13.16 25.82
N LEU A 132 9.10 14.14 25.11
CA LEU A 132 8.35 13.91 23.86
C LEU A 132 7.20 12.90 24.04
N ALA A 133 6.51 12.94 25.19
CA ALA A 133 5.42 12.03 25.52
C ALA A 133 4.34 11.96 24.43
N ASP A 134 3.94 13.10 23.88
CA ASP A 134 2.90 13.18 22.85
C ASP A 134 3.32 12.47 21.56
N ASP A 135 4.56 12.68 21.10
CA ASP A 135 5.08 12.03 19.90
C ASP A 135 5.20 10.52 20.08
N CYS A 136 5.70 10.09 21.23
CA CYS A 136 5.84 8.68 21.58
C CYS A 136 4.47 7.98 21.73
N GLY A 137 3.54 8.64 22.44
CA GLY A 137 2.20 8.13 22.68
C GLY A 137 1.36 8.06 21.41
N ARG A 138 1.47 9.07 20.54
CA ARG A 138 0.80 9.09 19.23
C ARG A 138 1.24 7.92 18.35
N LEU A 139 2.54 7.65 18.26
CA LEU A 139 3.05 6.53 17.45
C LEU A 139 2.45 5.18 17.91
N LEU A 140 2.37 4.95 19.22
CA LEU A 140 1.78 3.74 19.80
C LEU A 140 0.26 3.69 19.58
N ALA A 141 -0.44 4.82 19.79
CA ALA A 141 -1.88 4.94 19.61
C ALA A 141 -2.29 4.67 18.15
N ASP A 142 -1.59 5.26 17.19
CA ASP A 142 -1.82 5.10 15.76
C ASP A 142 -1.64 3.64 15.32
N PHE A 143 -0.60 2.97 15.83
CA PHE A 143 -0.37 1.55 15.56
C PHE A 143 -1.55 0.67 16.01
N PHE A 144 -2.01 0.82 17.26
CA PHE A 144 -3.13 0.01 17.74
C PHE A 144 -4.48 0.45 17.17
N ALA A 145 -4.67 1.72 16.82
CA ALA A 145 -5.86 2.20 16.12
C ALA A 145 -5.96 1.55 14.73
N SER A 146 -4.85 1.50 13.99
CA SER A 146 -4.74 0.80 12.71
C SER A 146 -5.08 -0.70 12.86
N ARG A 147 -4.49 -1.40 13.85
CA ARG A 147 -4.78 -2.82 14.11
C ARG A 147 -6.25 -3.07 14.47
N ARG A 148 -6.86 -2.21 15.29
CA ARG A 148 -8.31 -2.31 15.63
C ARG A 148 -9.20 -2.07 14.42
N ALA A 149 -8.86 -1.09 13.58
CA ALA A 149 -9.60 -0.83 12.35
C ALA A 149 -9.53 -2.04 11.40
N GLN A 150 -8.34 -2.61 11.22
CA GLN A 150 -8.14 -3.84 10.45
C GLN A 150 -8.97 -5.01 11.00
N ALA A 151 -8.96 -5.22 12.32
CA ALA A 151 -9.75 -6.28 12.96
C ALA A 151 -11.26 -6.09 12.77
N ARG A 152 -11.77 -4.85 12.89
CA ARG A 152 -13.20 -4.55 12.66
C ARG A 152 -13.63 -4.86 11.23
N VAL A 153 -12.79 -4.52 10.26
CA VAL A 153 -13.08 -4.78 8.85
C VAL A 153 -12.90 -6.27 8.50
N ALA A 154 -12.03 -7.00 9.21
CA ALA A 154 -11.97 -8.46 9.13
C ALA A 154 -13.26 -9.13 9.65
N MET A 155 -13.85 -8.60 10.71
CA MET A 155 -15.09 -9.11 11.33
C MET A 155 -16.38 -8.74 10.58
N GLN A 156 -16.31 -7.93 9.51
CA GLN A 156 -17.51 -7.55 8.78
C GLN A 156 -18.12 -8.73 8.03
N PRO A 157 -19.42 -9.00 8.22
CA PRO A 157 -20.12 -10.04 7.48
C PRO A 157 -20.10 -9.73 5.99
N VAL A 158 -19.91 -10.76 5.17
CA VAL A 158 -20.03 -10.66 3.72
C VAL A 158 -21.51 -10.46 3.39
N ARG A 159 -21.82 -9.50 2.53
CA ARG A 159 -23.19 -9.32 2.03
C ARG A 159 -23.71 -10.61 1.39
N GLU A 160 -25.00 -10.87 1.53
CA GLU A 160 -25.64 -12.08 0.99
C GLU A 160 -25.47 -12.22 -0.53
N ASP A 161 -25.38 -11.10 -1.26
CA ASP A 161 -25.22 -11.05 -2.71
C ASP A 161 -23.75 -11.06 -3.17
N ALA A 162 -22.79 -11.22 -2.25
CA ALA A 162 -21.36 -11.25 -2.52
C ALA A 162 -20.66 -12.48 -1.94
N VAL A 163 -19.46 -12.76 -2.45
CA VAL A 163 -18.51 -13.72 -1.87
C VAL A 163 -17.21 -13.01 -1.53
N ARG A 164 -16.47 -13.55 -0.56
CA ARG A 164 -15.16 -13.06 -0.15
C ARG A 164 -14.18 -14.21 -0.25
N THR A 165 -13.09 -14.00 -0.99
CA THR A 165 -12.04 -15.00 -1.13
C THR A 165 -11.39 -15.23 0.24
N PRO A 166 -11.19 -16.48 0.69
CA PRO A 166 -10.50 -16.78 1.94
C PRO A 166 -9.09 -16.18 1.98
N ASP A 167 -8.69 -15.59 3.11
CA ASP A 167 -7.39 -14.88 3.24
C ASP A 167 -6.18 -15.79 3.00
N GLU A 168 -6.30 -17.10 3.32
CA GLU A 168 -5.27 -18.13 3.06
C GLU A 168 -4.88 -18.25 1.58
N ARG A 169 -5.77 -17.88 0.66
CA ARG A 169 -5.48 -17.87 -0.79
C ARG A 169 -4.43 -16.83 -1.17
N PHE A 170 -4.18 -15.86 -0.30
CA PHE A 170 -3.22 -14.79 -0.51
C PHE A 170 -2.00 -14.89 0.42
N ALA A 171 -1.77 -16.05 1.03
CA ALA A 171 -0.54 -16.35 1.75
C ALA A 171 0.64 -16.50 0.77
N ASP A 172 1.83 -16.08 1.21
CA ASP A 172 3.12 -16.33 0.53
C ASP A 172 3.19 -15.89 -0.95
N LEU A 173 2.52 -14.79 -1.29
CA LEU A 173 2.52 -14.26 -2.66
C LEU A 173 3.89 -13.67 -3.03
N PRO A 174 4.50 -14.08 -4.16
CA PRO A 174 5.85 -13.64 -4.51
C PRO A 174 5.89 -12.15 -4.82
N GLY A 175 6.80 -11.43 -4.19
CA GLY A 175 6.99 -9.99 -4.39
C GLY A 175 5.86 -9.10 -3.87
N TYR A 176 4.98 -9.61 -3.00
CA TYR A 176 3.83 -8.87 -2.46
C TYR A 176 3.84 -8.86 -0.92
N PRO A 177 4.76 -8.11 -0.28
CA PRO A 177 4.96 -8.14 1.17
C PRO A 177 4.02 -7.22 1.97
N TRP A 178 3.12 -6.50 1.29
CA TRP A 178 2.34 -5.44 1.90
C TRP A 178 1.14 -5.96 2.70
N SER A 179 0.86 -5.27 3.81
CA SER A 179 -0.29 -5.59 4.65
C SER A 179 -1.58 -5.09 3.99
N PRO A 180 -2.67 -5.89 3.96
CA PRO A 180 -3.90 -5.46 3.35
C PRO A 180 -4.56 -4.34 4.16
N ARG A 181 -5.11 -3.35 3.47
CA ARG A 181 -6.05 -2.37 4.05
C ARG A 181 -7.41 -2.53 3.40
N TYR A 182 -8.44 -2.13 4.14
CA TYR A 182 -9.80 -2.29 3.70
C TYR A 182 -10.65 -1.08 4.08
N VAL A 183 -11.62 -0.74 3.22
CA VAL A 183 -12.72 0.18 3.52
C VAL A 183 -14.06 -0.47 3.18
N SER A 184 -15.11 -0.02 3.84
CA SER A 184 -16.47 -0.55 3.68
C SER A 184 -17.55 0.52 3.86
N ASP A 185 -17.12 1.69 4.34
CA ASP A 185 -17.92 2.87 4.68
C ASP A 185 -18.10 3.81 3.47
N LEU A 186 -17.57 3.45 2.29
CA LEU A 186 -17.85 4.21 1.07
C LEU A 186 -19.34 4.07 0.72
N PRO A 187 -20.06 5.19 0.46
CA PRO A 187 -21.47 5.15 0.10
C PRO A 187 -21.76 4.21 -1.08
N SER A 188 -20.92 4.24 -2.12
CA SER A 188 -21.05 3.38 -3.30
C SER A 188 -20.84 1.88 -3.06
N LEU A 189 -20.15 1.48 -1.98
CA LEU A 189 -19.95 0.07 -1.66
C LEU A 189 -21.19 -0.55 -1.01
N ALA A 190 -22.05 0.27 -0.38
CA ALA A 190 -23.23 -0.19 0.35
C ALA A 190 -22.91 -1.42 1.23
N GLY A 191 -21.83 -1.36 2.00
CA GLY A 191 -21.38 -2.43 2.91
C GLY A 191 -20.50 -3.52 2.31
N LEU A 192 -20.17 -3.49 1.00
CA LEU A 192 -19.10 -4.32 0.46
C LEU A 192 -17.74 -3.87 1.01
N ARG A 193 -16.83 -4.83 1.22
CA ARG A 193 -15.44 -4.54 1.59
C ARG A 193 -14.57 -4.37 0.36
N LEU A 194 -13.90 -3.23 0.25
CA LEU A 194 -12.90 -2.91 -0.77
C LEU A 194 -11.51 -3.01 -0.16
N HIS A 195 -10.65 -3.82 -0.75
CA HIS A 195 -9.22 -3.88 -0.44
C HIS A 195 -8.45 -2.79 -1.18
N TYR A 196 -7.40 -2.28 -0.55
CA TYR A 196 -6.40 -1.43 -1.18
C TYR A 196 -5.05 -1.55 -0.46
N LEU A 197 -3.98 -1.31 -1.20
CA LEU A 197 -2.68 -0.96 -0.62
C LEU A 197 -2.61 0.55 -0.37
N ASP A 198 -1.95 0.94 0.71
CA ASP A 198 -1.60 2.34 1.03
C ASP A 198 -0.28 2.35 1.78
N GLU A 199 0.77 2.55 1.00
CA GLU A 199 2.17 2.37 1.38
C GLU A 199 2.92 3.68 1.22
N GLY A 200 3.99 3.86 2.01
CA GLY A 200 4.73 5.12 2.06
C GLY A 200 4.09 6.17 2.99
N PRO A 201 4.74 7.34 3.16
CA PRO A 201 4.30 8.34 4.12
C PRO A 201 3.07 9.10 3.62
N ALA A 202 2.08 9.34 4.51
CA ALA A 202 0.87 10.08 4.17
C ALA A 202 1.12 11.52 3.67
N GLY A 203 2.24 12.13 4.11
CA GLY A 203 2.69 13.46 3.68
C GLY A 203 3.70 13.47 2.53
N ALA A 204 3.78 12.40 1.73
CA ALA A 204 4.65 12.35 0.56
C ALA A 204 4.32 13.46 -0.46
N SER A 205 5.34 13.98 -1.14
CA SER A 205 5.18 14.99 -2.20
C SER A 205 4.53 14.46 -3.49
N VAL A 206 4.42 13.14 -3.62
CA VAL A 206 3.78 12.44 -4.74
C VAL A 206 3.00 11.25 -4.21
N THR A 207 1.76 11.11 -4.67
CA THR A 207 0.95 9.90 -4.45
C THR A 207 0.72 9.18 -5.78
N TRP A 208 1.13 7.92 -5.89
CA TRP A 208 0.87 7.09 -7.07
C TRP A 208 -0.44 6.32 -6.88
N LEU A 209 -1.49 6.70 -7.61
CA LEU A 209 -2.76 5.96 -7.61
C LEU A 209 -2.75 4.91 -8.72
N CYS A 210 -2.53 3.65 -8.37
CA CYS A 210 -2.34 2.55 -9.31
C CYS A 210 -3.64 1.75 -9.51
N LEU A 211 -4.27 1.92 -10.67
CA LEU A 211 -5.56 1.29 -10.99
C LEU A 211 -5.36 0.12 -11.93
N HIS A 212 -5.73 -1.07 -11.49
CA HIS A 212 -5.59 -2.30 -12.27
C HIS A 212 -6.78 -2.50 -13.22
N GLY A 213 -6.63 -3.42 -14.18
CA GLY A 213 -7.70 -3.79 -15.11
C GLY A 213 -8.23 -5.22 -14.90
N ASN A 214 -8.98 -5.72 -15.88
CA ASN A 214 -9.50 -7.09 -15.91
C ASN A 214 -8.50 -8.02 -16.62
N PRO A 215 -8.22 -9.23 -16.12
CA PRO A 215 -8.72 -9.89 -14.91
C PRO A 215 -7.74 -9.78 -13.72
N SER A 216 -7.03 -8.65 -13.62
CA SER A 216 -5.93 -8.44 -12.66
C SER A 216 -6.41 -7.91 -11.30
N TRP A 217 -5.44 -7.58 -10.44
CA TRP A 217 -5.63 -6.91 -9.15
C TRP A 217 -4.34 -6.17 -8.76
N SER A 218 -4.27 -5.53 -7.58
CA SER A 218 -3.12 -4.72 -7.13
C SER A 218 -1.76 -5.43 -7.24
N TYR A 219 -1.74 -6.77 -7.21
CA TYR A 219 -0.56 -7.60 -7.45
C TYR A 219 0.16 -7.31 -8.78
N LEU A 220 -0.56 -6.81 -9.79
CA LEU A 220 0.00 -6.38 -11.08
C LEU A 220 1.04 -5.25 -10.93
N TYR A 221 0.92 -4.43 -9.89
CA TYR A 221 1.82 -3.32 -9.65
C TYR A 221 3.04 -3.69 -8.78
N ARG A 222 3.19 -4.96 -8.36
CA ARG A 222 4.21 -5.38 -7.39
C ARG A 222 5.66 -5.07 -7.79
N LYS A 223 5.96 -5.00 -9.09
CA LYS A 223 7.28 -4.66 -9.63
C LYS A 223 7.51 -3.14 -9.74
N MET A 224 6.44 -2.34 -9.67
CA MET A 224 6.48 -0.87 -9.76
C MET A 224 6.49 -0.22 -8.38
N ILE A 225 5.67 -0.74 -7.44
CA ILE A 225 5.50 -0.18 -6.09
C ILE A 225 6.84 0.02 -5.37
N PRO A 226 7.80 -0.94 -5.33
CA PRO A 226 9.08 -0.74 -4.64
C PRO A 226 9.89 0.43 -5.18
N VAL A 227 9.82 0.69 -6.50
CA VAL A 227 10.53 1.80 -7.15
C VAL A 227 9.94 3.14 -6.71
N PHE A 228 8.62 3.23 -6.58
CA PHE A 228 7.95 4.43 -6.09
C PHE A 228 8.27 4.68 -4.61
N LEU A 229 8.22 3.64 -3.78
CA LEU A 229 8.49 3.73 -2.34
C LEU A 229 9.95 4.09 -2.04
N ALA A 230 10.90 3.63 -2.87
CA ALA A 230 12.32 3.97 -2.73
C ALA A 230 12.60 5.48 -2.81
N GLU A 231 11.69 6.26 -3.40
CA GLU A 231 11.81 7.72 -3.54
C GLU A 231 11.01 8.47 -2.48
N GLY A 232 10.53 7.77 -1.44
CA GLY A 232 9.74 8.35 -0.37
C GLY A 232 8.33 8.76 -0.80
N HIS A 233 7.87 8.31 -1.96
CA HIS A 233 6.52 8.57 -2.45
C HIS A 233 5.49 7.68 -1.73
N ARG A 234 4.21 8.10 -1.76
CA ARG A 234 3.08 7.30 -1.31
C ARG A 234 2.50 6.50 -2.49
N VAL A 235 2.06 5.27 -2.27
CA VAL A 235 1.41 4.45 -3.29
C VAL A 235 0.08 3.93 -2.79
N VAL A 236 -0.99 4.14 -3.56
CA VAL A 236 -2.33 3.63 -3.30
C VAL A 236 -2.75 2.74 -4.46
N ALA A 237 -3.10 1.48 -4.18
CA ALA A 237 -3.50 0.51 -5.21
C ALA A 237 -4.75 -0.28 -4.77
N PRO A 238 -5.96 0.17 -5.14
CA PRO A 238 -7.19 -0.53 -4.80
C PRO A 238 -7.45 -1.75 -5.69
N ASP A 239 -8.08 -2.77 -5.11
CA ASP A 239 -8.68 -3.86 -5.87
C ASP A 239 -10.14 -3.54 -6.18
N LEU A 240 -10.51 -3.45 -7.46
CA LEU A 240 -11.89 -3.21 -7.87
C LEU A 240 -12.84 -4.28 -7.28
N PRO A 241 -14.09 -3.93 -6.93
CA PRO A 241 -15.08 -4.92 -6.50
C PRO A 241 -15.20 -6.06 -7.53
N GLY A 242 -15.09 -7.31 -7.08
CA GLY A 242 -14.99 -8.48 -7.96
C GLY A 242 -13.58 -9.01 -8.19
N PHE A 243 -12.53 -8.29 -7.80
CA PHE A 243 -11.12 -8.65 -8.04
C PHE A 243 -10.32 -8.71 -6.74
N GLY A 244 -9.12 -9.29 -6.82
CA GLY A 244 -8.14 -9.30 -5.72
C GLY A 244 -8.73 -9.74 -4.38
N ARG A 245 -8.46 -8.98 -3.32
CA ARG A 245 -8.96 -9.23 -1.96
C ARG A 245 -10.29 -8.50 -1.66
N SER A 246 -10.83 -7.73 -2.60
CA SER A 246 -12.14 -7.10 -2.48
C SER A 246 -13.27 -8.12 -2.53
N ASP A 247 -14.39 -7.76 -1.92
CA ASP A 247 -15.64 -8.51 -2.02
C ASP A 247 -16.10 -8.60 -3.48
N LYS A 248 -16.74 -9.71 -3.83
CA LYS A 248 -17.10 -10.06 -5.20
C LYS A 248 -18.61 -10.26 -5.31
N PRO A 249 -19.36 -9.32 -5.89
CA PRO A 249 -20.77 -9.53 -6.19
C PRO A 249 -20.96 -10.80 -7.03
N LYS A 250 -21.96 -11.62 -6.68
CA LYS A 250 -22.20 -12.92 -7.34
C LYS A 250 -22.76 -12.79 -8.75
N LYS A 251 -23.42 -11.67 -9.07
CA LYS A 251 -24.16 -11.45 -10.33
C LYS A 251 -23.44 -10.47 -11.24
N GLN A 252 -23.38 -10.78 -12.54
CA GLN A 252 -22.77 -9.91 -13.56
C GLN A 252 -23.40 -8.51 -13.59
N ALA A 253 -24.73 -8.44 -13.48
CA ALA A 253 -25.51 -7.19 -13.50
C ALA A 253 -25.20 -6.23 -12.33
N ALA A 254 -24.51 -6.70 -11.29
CA ALA A 254 -24.03 -5.82 -10.22
C ALA A 254 -22.87 -4.93 -10.70
N HIS A 255 -22.08 -5.40 -11.66
CA HIS A 255 -20.99 -4.64 -12.24
C HIS A 255 -21.53 -3.70 -13.32
N ARG A 256 -21.31 -2.42 -13.12
CA ARG A 256 -21.73 -1.33 -14.01
C ARG A 256 -20.60 -0.31 -14.11
N PHE A 257 -20.43 0.33 -15.26
CA PHE A 257 -19.34 1.30 -15.46
C PHE A 257 -19.42 2.43 -14.44
N GLY A 258 -20.60 3.03 -14.29
CA GLY A 258 -20.82 4.15 -13.37
C GLY A 258 -20.58 3.77 -11.90
N TRP A 259 -20.91 2.53 -11.52
CA TRP A 259 -20.71 2.06 -10.15
C TRP A 259 -19.22 1.90 -9.81
N HIS A 260 -18.44 1.22 -10.66
CA HIS A 260 -16.99 1.09 -10.43
C HIS A 260 -16.28 2.43 -10.42
N ARG A 261 -16.68 3.34 -11.32
CA ARG A 261 -16.18 4.72 -11.32
C ARG A 261 -16.47 5.42 -9.99
N GLN A 262 -17.71 5.32 -9.49
CA GLN A 262 -18.10 5.97 -8.24
C GLN A 262 -17.33 5.40 -7.03
N VAL A 263 -17.06 4.10 -6.98
CA VAL A 263 -16.23 3.49 -5.93
C VAL A 263 -14.83 4.10 -5.90
N LEU A 264 -14.23 4.35 -7.06
CA LEU A 264 -12.92 5.00 -7.16
C LEU A 264 -12.97 6.48 -6.74
N LEU A 265 -14.01 7.23 -7.12
CA LEU A 265 -14.20 8.62 -6.68
C LEU A 265 -14.36 8.71 -5.16
N ASP A 266 -15.21 7.85 -4.58
CA ASP A 266 -15.43 7.78 -3.14
C ASP A 266 -14.13 7.43 -2.40
N LEU A 267 -13.32 6.53 -2.95
CA LEU A 267 -12.02 6.16 -2.36
C LEU A 267 -11.02 7.32 -2.39
N VAL A 268 -10.91 8.02 -3.53
CA VAL A 268 -10.03 9.20 -3.68
C VAL A 268 -10.39 10.26 -2.65
N GLU A 269 -11.68 10.52 -2.46
CA GLU A 269 -12.18 11.48 -1.48
C GLU A 269 -11.95 10.98 -0.03
N ARG A 270 -12.27 9.72 0.24
CA ARG A 270 -12.16 9.10 1.58
C ARG A 270 -10.73 9.09 2.12
N LEU A 271 -9.74 8.98 1.24
CA LEU A 271 -8.31 8.99 1.59
C LEU A 271 -7.67 10.39 1.44
N ASP A 272 -8.46 11.40 1.07
CA ASP A 272 -8.03 12.76 0.70
C ASP A 272 -6.77 12.75 -0.18
N LEU A 273 -6.80 11.97 -1.27
CA LEU A 273 -5.62 11.85 -2.13
C LEU A 273 -5.32 13.18 -2.82
N ARG A 274 -4.04 13.59 -2.77
CA ARG A 274 -3.50 14.83 -3.35
C ARG A 274 -2.16 14.55 -4.01
N ASP A 275 -1.72 15.48 -4.85
CA ASP A 275 -0.49 15.35 -5.63
C ASP A 275 -0.41 14.03 -6.39
N VAL A 276 -1.56 13.61 -6.94
CA VAL A 276 -1.73 12.29 -7.53
C VAL A 276 -1.05 12.22 -8.90
N VAL A 277 -0.17 11.25 -9.06
CA VAL A 277 0.18 10.71 -10.38
C VAL A 277 -0.70 9.48 -10.59
N LEU A 278 -1.65 9.60 -11.51
CA LEU A 278 -2.59 8.54 -11.84
C LEU A 278 -1.86 7.50 -12.72
N VAL A 279 -1.83 6.24 -12.28
CA VAL A 279 -1.19 5.12 -13.00
C VAL A 279 -2.26 4.15 -13.47
N VAL A 280 -2.41 3.99 -14.78
CA VAL A 280 -3.54 3.27 -15.37
C VAL A 280 -3.16 2.34 -16.51
N GLN A 281 -3.91 1.24 -16.65
CA GLN A 281 -3.83 0.24 -17.71
C GLN A 281 -5.19 -0.49 -17.79
N ASP A 282 -5.57 -0.95 -19.00
CA ASP A 282 -6.84 -1.65 -19.25
C ASP A 282 -8.04 -0.97 -18.57
N TRP A 283 -8.92 -1.69 -17.87
CA TRP A 283 -10.07 -1.16 -17.14
C TRP A 283 -9.72 -0.12 -16.09
N GLY A 284 -8.50 -0.17 -15.54
CA GLY A 284 -7.98 0.88 -14.68
C GLY A 284 -7.89 2.21 -15.42
N GLY A 285 -7.61 2.20 -16.72
CA GLY A 285 -7.64 3.39 -17.56
C GLY A 285 -9.03 3.75 -18.08
N LEU A 286 -9.88 2.79 -18.48
CA LEU A 286 -11.27 3.10 -18.87
C LEU A 286 -12.00 3.86 -17.77
N LEU A 287 -11.82 3.45 -16.51
CA LEU A 287 -12.42 4.13 -15.36
C LEU A 287 -11.57 5.32 -14.93
N GLY A 288 -10.26 5.10 -14.73
CA GLY A 288 -9.32 6.07 -14.14
C GLY A 288 -9.21 7.36 -14.93
N LEU A 289 -9.17 7.29 -16.27
CA LEU A 289 -9.08 8.48 -17.12
C LEU A 289 -10.32 9.38 -17.01
N THR A 290 -11.42 8.91 -16.41
CA THR A 290 -12.63 9.71 -16.17
C THR A 290 -12.67 10.38 -14.80
N LEU A 291 -11.69 10.12 -13.91
CA LEU A 291 -11.68 10.66 -12.55
C LEU A 291 -11.15 12.11 -12.47
N PRO A 292 -10.06 12.51 -13.17
CA PRO A 292 -9.46 13.83 -12.97
C PRO A 292 -10.37 15.01 -13.29
N MET A 293 -11.37 14.84 -14.17
CA MET A 293 -12.28 15.93 -14.52
C MET A 293 -13.21 16.37 -13.37
N GLU A 294 -13.41 15.53 -12.35
CA GLU A 294 -14.23 15.84 -11.17
C GLU A 294 -13.49 16.74 -10.17
N ALA A 295 -12.19 16.49 -9.98
CA ALA A 295 -11.34 17.24 -9.06
C ALA A 295 -9.92 17.42 -9.61
N PRO A 296 -9.74 18.22 -10.68
CA PRO A 296 -8.46 18.32 -11.40
C PRO A 296 -7.28 18.70 -10.51
N GLN A 297 -7.52 19.52 -9.48
CA GLN A 297 -6.53 19.97 -8.50
C GLN A 297 -5.88 18.85 -7.68
N ARG A 298 -6.50 17.66 -7.60
CA ARG A 298 -5.92 16.51 -6.89
C ARG A 298 -4.82 15.83 -7.72
N TYR A 299 -4.79 16.04 -9.03
CA TYR A 299 -3.96 15.29 -9.98
C TYR A 299 -2.87 16.17 -10.58
N ARG A 300 -1.61 15.79 -10.35
CA ARG A 300 -0.44 16.46 -10.92
C ARG A 300 0.11 15.77 -12.17
N GLY A 301 -0.18 14.48 -12.34
CA GLY A 301 0.37 13.72 -13.45
C GLY A 301 -0.41 12.46 -13.85
N LEU A 302 -0.06 11.93 -15.02
CA LEU A 302 -0.61 10.71 -15.58
C LEU A 302 0.52 9.81 -16.10
N LEU A 303 0.61 8.59 -15.59
CA LEU A 303 1.35 7.48 -16.19
C LEU A 303 0.34 6.53 -16.85
N VAL A 304 0.24 6.59 -18.17
CA VAL A 304 -0.73 5.80 -18.94
C VAL A 304 -0.04 4.64 -19.64
N MET A 305 -0.58 3.44 -19.43
CA MET A 305 -0.18 2.19 -20.08
C MET A 305 -1.34 1.64 -20.89
N ASN A 306 -1.11 0.58 -21.70
CA ASN A 306 -2.06 -0.05 -22.63
C ASN A 306 -3.52 0.02 -22.17
N THR A 307 -4.27 0.99 -22.69
CA THR A 307 -5.65 1.34 -22.32
C THR A 307 -6.32 2.14 -23.43
N LEU A 308 -7.57 2.57 -23.22
CA LEU A 308 -8.29 3.50 -24.08
C LEU A 308 -9.29 4.36 -23.28
N LEU A 309 -9.74 5.46 -23.88
CA LEU A 309 -11.01 6.12 -23.54
C LEU A 309 -12.11 5.55 -24.43
N ALA A 310 -12.97 4.71 -23.85
CA ALA A 310 -14.04 4.06 -24.60
C ALA A 310 -15.22 5.04 -24.80
N THR A 311 -15.11 5.93 -25.78
CA THR A 311 -16.14 6.95 -26.05
C THR A 311 -17.37 6.39 -26.77
N GLY A 312 -17.29 5.19 -27.34
CA GLY A 312 -18.34 4.61 -28.17
C GLY A 312 -18.51 5.27 -29.55
N ASP A 313 -17.65 6.24 -29.90
CA ASP A 313 -17.73 6.95 -31.19
C ASP A 313 -17.04 6.19 -32.33
N ALA A 314 -16.12 5.28 -31.97
CA ALA A 314 -15.36 4.45 -32.90
C ALA A 314 -15.47 2.98 -32.50
N SER A 315 -15.39 2.09 -33.49
CA SER A 315 -15.38 0.65 -33.24
C SER A 315 -14.16 0.24 -32.40
N LEU A 316 -14.37 -0.70 -31.48
CA LEU A 316 -13.28 -1.31 -30.72
C LEU A 316 -12.33 -2.08 -31.65
N SER A 317 -11.08 -2.25 -31.22
CA SER A 317 -10.06 -2.92 -32.04
C SER A 317 -10.47 -4.36 -32.38
N PRO A 318 -10.07 -4.90 -33.55
CA PRO A 318 -10.34 -6.30 -33.88
C PRO A 318 -9.84 -7.28 -32.80
N GLY A 319 -8.68 -6.99 -32.20
CA GLY A 319 -8.14 -7.78 -31.09
C GLY A 319 -9.02 -7.75 -29.84
N PHE A 320 -9.61 -6.59 -29.51
CA PHE A 320 -10.58 -6.51 -28.42
C PHE A 320 -11.86 -7.30 -28.71
N LEU A 321 -12.40 -7.20 -29.92
CA LEU A 321 -13.59 -7.97 -30.31
C LEU A 321 -13.34 -9.48 -30.22
N ALA A 322 -12.18 -9.95 -30.69
CA ALA A 322 -11.76 -11.35 -30.58
C ALA A 322 -11.56 -11.79 -29.11
N TRP A 323 -10.96 -10.93 -28.28
CA TRP A 323 -10.84 -11.15 -26.83
C TRP A 323 -12.22 -11.29 -26.16
N ARG A 324 -13.14 -10.36 -26.44
CA ARG A 324 -14.51 -10.37 -25.93
C ARG A 324 -15.27 -11.64 -26.31
N GLU A 325 -15.16 -12.08 -27.56
CA GLU A 325 -15.75 -13.33 -28.04
C GLU A 325 -15.13 -14.56 -27.34
N MET A 326 -13.81 -14.56 -27.12
CA MET A 326 -13.13 -15.63 -26.40
C MET A 326 -13.60 -15.73 -24.94
N CYS A 327 -13.75 -14.61 -24.23
CA CYS A 327 -14.33 -14.60 -22.88
C CYS A 327 -15.77 -15.12 -22.86
N ALA A 328 -16.58 -14.79 -23.87
CA ALA A 328 -17.96 -15.27 -23.98
C ALA A 328 -18.03 -16.79 -24.21
N ARG A 329 -17.12 -17.33 -25.06
CA ARG A 329 -17.03 -18.77 -25.34
C ARG A 329 -16.41 -19.59 -24.20
N ASN A 330 -15.48 -18.99 -23.45
CA ASN A 330 -14.78 -19.64 -22.35
C ASN A 330 -14.89 -18.79 -21.05
N PRO A 331 -16.07 -18.76 -20.40
CA PRO A 331 -16.31 -17.93 -19.22
C PRO A 331 -15.54 -18.37 -17.96
N GLU A 332 -14.88 -19.53 -18.01
CA GLU A 332 -14.03 -20.08 -16.94
C GLU A 332 -12.57 -20.15 -17.36
N PHE A 333 -12.14 -19.25 -18.26
CA PHE A 333 -10.74 -19.17 -18.67
C PHE A 333 -9.79 -19.08 -17.46
N ASP A 334 -8.64 -19.74 -17.61
CA ASP A 334 -7.58 -19.77 -16.62
C ASP A 334 -6.85 -18.41 -16.61
N VAL A 335 -6.83 -17.75 -15.46
CA VAL A 335 -6.33 -16.37 -15.35
C VAL A 335 -4.81 -16.38 -15.34
N GLY A 336 -4.18 -17.25 -14.54
CA GLY A 336 -2.73 -17.40 -14.52
C GLY A 336 -2.16 -17.74 -15.90
N ARG A 337 -2.81 -18.65 -16.64
CA ARG A 337 -2.42 -19.02 -18.01
C ARG A 337 -2.58 -17.87 -19.00
N LEU A 338 -3.59 -17.01 -18.83
CA LEU A 338 -3.73 -15.81 -19.64
C LEU A 338 -2.53 -14.87 -19.45
N PHE A 339 -2.12 -14.64 -18.20
CA PHE A 339 -0.93 -13.84 -17.88
C PHE A 339 0.35 -14.46 -18.45
N ALA A 340 0.53 -15.78 -18.27
CA ALA A 340 1.70 -16.52 -18.78
C ALA A 340 1.85 -16.43 -20.31
N ARG A 341 0.75 -16.38 -21.07
CA ARG A 341 0.80 -16.26 -22.54
C ARG A 341 1.44 -14.97 -23.03
N GLY A 342 1.19 -13.86 -22.33
CA GLY A 342 1.75 -12.55 -22.66
C GLY A 342 3.05 -12.22 -21.93
N ASN A 343 3.47 -13.08 -21.00
CA ASN A 343 4.61 -12.86 -20.10
C ASN A 343 5.33 -14.20 -19.82
N PRO A 344 6.07 -14.75 -20.80
CA PRO A 344 6.71 -16.05 -20.67
C PRO A 344 7.78 -16.13 -19.56
N GLN A 345 8.25 -14.97 -19.08
CA GLN A 345 9.19 -14.84 -17.97
C GLN A 345 8.57 -15.08 -16.59
N MET A 346 7.23 -15.09 -16.47
CA MET A 346 6.56 -15.26 -15.18
C MET A 346 6.74 -16.68 -14.63
N THR A 347 7.02 -16.75 -13.33
CA THR A 347 7.10 -18.03 -12.61
C THR A 347 5.70 -18.65 -12.41
N PRO A 348 5.60 -19.97 -12.18
CA PRO A 348 4.32 -20.60 -11.84
C PRO A 348 3.64 -20.00 -10.61
N GLN A 349 4.41 -19.54 -9.61
CA GLN A 349 3.87 -18.92 -8.40
C GLN A 349 3.29 -17.52 -8.69
N GLU A 350 3.93 -16.73 -9.54
CA GLU A 350 3.37 -15.45 -9.99
C GLU A 350 2.09 -15.64 -10.81
N CYS A 351 2.03 -16.66 -11.67
CA CYS A 351 0.81 -17.02 -12.39
C CYS A 351 -0.31 -17.42 -11.40
N ALA A 352 -0.01 -18.26 -10.42
CA ALA A 352 -0.97 -18.70 -9.40
C ALA A 352 -1.50 -17.53 -8.54
N ALA A 353 -0.72 -16.47 -8.34
CA ALA A 353 -1.18 -15.26 -7.65
C ALA A 353 -2.33 -14.54 -8.38
N TYR A 354 -2.46 -14.72 -9.70
CA TYR A 354 -3.61 -14.21 -10.47
C TYR A 354 -4.85 -15.10 -10.38
N ASP A 355 -4.68 -16.39 -10.10
CA ASP A 355 -5.79 -17.32 -9.85
C ASP A 355 -6.27 -17.29 -8.39
N ALA A 356 -5.44 -16.80 -7.46
CA ALA A 356 -5.74 -16.71 -6.02
C ALA A 356 -7.13 -16.10 -5.71
N PRO A 357 -7.55 -14.97 -6.33
CA PRO A 357 -8.87 -14.36 -6.09
C PRO A 357 -10.07 -15.22 -6.51
N PHE A 358 -9.87 -16.23 -7.36
CA PHE A 358 -10.93 -16.88 -8.15
C PHE A 358 -11.01 -18.40 -7.93
N PRO A 359 -11.25 -18.88 -6.69
CA PRO A 359 -11.26 -20.31 -6.37
C PRO A 359 -12.40 -21.09 -7.04
N ASP A 360 -13.52 -20.43 -7.34
CA ASP A 360 -14.70 -21.07 -7.94
C ASP A 360 -15.48 -20.11 -8.87
N ARG A 361 -16.55 -20.62 -9.49
CA ARG A 361 -17.42 -19.90 -10.42
C ARG A 361 -18.09 -18.67 -9.80
N GLY A 362 -18.39 -18.71 -8.50
CA GLY A 362 -19.03 -17.63 -7.74
C GLY A 362 -18.14 -16.40 -7.61
N HIS A 363 -16.82 -16.59 -7.55
CA HIS A 363 -15.84 -15.50 -7.49
C HIS A 363 -15.54 -14.86 -8.85
N ARG A 364 -16.06 -15.43 -9.95
CA ARG A 364 -15.69 -15.04 -11.33
C ARG A 364 -16.74 -14.17 -12.05
N ALA A 365 -17.71 -13.59 -11.33
CA ALA A 365 -18.76 -12.78 -11.94
C ALA A 365 -18.22 -11.56 -12.68
N ALA A 366 -17.22 -10.87 -12.12
CA ALA A 366 -16.59 -9.71 -12.74
C ALA A 366 -15.88 -10.05 -14.05
N LEU A 367 -15.22 -11.23 -14.12
CA LEU A 367 -14.51 -11.69 -15.32
C LEU A 367 -15.44 -11.84 -16.54
N ARG A 368 -16.71 -12.13 -16.29
CA ARG A 368 -17.75 -12.24 -17.32
C ARG A 368 -18.40 -10.89 -17.64
N ALA A 369 -18.53 -10.03 -16.64
CA ALA A 369 -19.18 -8.73 -16.79
C ALA A 369 -18.30 -7.71 -17.53
N PHE A 370 -17.00 -7.68 -17.28
CA PHE A 370 -16.12 -6.63 -17.78
C PHE A 370 -15.98 -6.61 -19.32
N PRO A 371 -15.74 -7.73 -20.03
CA PRO A 371 -15.59 -7.68 -21.49
C PRO A 371 -16.77 -7.05 -22.26
N PRO A 372 -18.06 -7.38 -21.99
CA PRO A 372 -19.19 -6.71 -22.66
C PRO A 372 -19.52 -5.32 -22.12
N LEU A 373 -18.98 -4.91 -20.96
CA LEU A 373 -19.20 -3.58 -20.40
C LEU A 373 -18.36 -2.47 -21.06
N VAL A 374 -17.37 -2.81 -21.90
CA VAL A 374 -16.59 -1.78 -22.61
C VAL A 374 -17.51 -1.06 -23.59
N PRO A 375 -17.68 0.27 -23.47
CA PRO A 375 -18.55 1.02 -24.36
C PRO A 375 -18.15 0.85 -25.84
N ASP A 376 -19.05 0.29 -26.64
CA ASP A 376 -18.87 0.08 -28.09
C ASP A 376 -19.89 0.81 -28.96
N ALA A 377 -20.80 1.58 -28.34
CA ALA A 377 -21.78 2.44 -29.00
C ALA A 377 -21.97 3.77 -28.24
N PRO A 378 -22.46 4.84 -28.90
CA PRO A 378 -22.58 6.16 -28.27
C PRO A 378 -23.50 6.22 -27.04
N ASP A 379 -24.50 5.34 -26.97
CA ASP A 379 -25.49 5.21 -25.89
C ASP A 379 -25.12 4.17 -24.83
N ALA A 380 -24.01 3.45 -25.01
CA ALA A 380 -23.52 2.49 -24.03
C ALA A 380 -23.18 3.17 -22.68
N GLU A 381 -23.42 2.47 -21.57
CA GLU A 381 -23.07 2.96 -20.24
C GLU A 381 -21.56 3.24 -20.16
N GLY A 382 -21.19 4.47 -19.80
CA GLY A 382 -19.78 4.90 -19.76
C GLY A 382 -19.31 5.69 -20.99
N ALA A 383 -20.02 5.62 -22.13
CA ALA A 383 -19.64 6.33 -23.35
C ALA A 383 -19.65 7.86 -23.18
N ALA A 384 -20.75 8.40 -22.64
CA ALA A 384 -20.92 9.84 -22.44
C ALA A 384 -19.88 10.44 -21.48
N VAL A 385 -19.62 9.77 -20.36
CA VAL A 385 -18.60 10.20 -19.38
C VAL A 385 -17.18 10.07 -19.95
N SER A 386 -16.94 9.06 -20.80
CA SER A 386 -15.65 8.91 -21.50
C SER A 386 -15.42 10.01 -22.55
N ARG A 387 -16.47 10.48 -23.23
CA ARG A 387 -16.38 11.68 -24.11
C ARG A 387 -16.04 12.94 -23.30
N ALA A 388 -16.74 13.18 -22.20
CA ALA A 388 -16.44 14.31 -21.31
C ALA A 388 -14.99 14.26 -20.78
N ALA A 389 -14.49 13.05 -20.47
CA ALA A 389 -13.11 12.83 -20.08
C ALA A 389 -12.13 13.15 -21.22
N ARG A 390 -12.39 12.67 -22.45
CA ARG A 390 -11.58 13.03 -23.64
C ARG A 390 -11.47 14.53 -23.81
N ASP A 391 -12.59 15.25 -23.73
CA ASP A 391 -12.62 16.70 -23.90
C ASP A 391 -11.82 17.39 -22.78
N PHE A 392 -11.92 16.90 -21.53
CA PHE A 392 -11.04 17.33 -20.44
C PHE A 392 -9.55 17.12 -20.74
N TRP A 393 -9.15 15.94 -21.22
CA TRP A 393 -7.74 15.62 -21.53
C TRP A 393 -7.18 16.48 -22.67
N ARG A 394 -8.02 16.82 -23.66
CA ARG A 394 -7.63 17.66 -24.81
C ARG A 394 -7.52 19.14 -24.43
N GLU A 395 -8.44 19.64 -23.62
CA GLU A 395 -8.65 21.08 -23.48
C GLU A 395 -8.18 21.62 -22.12
N ARG A 396 -8.39 20.85 -21.05
CA ARG A 396 -8.27 21.34 -19.66
C ARG A 396 -7.13 20.72 -18.86
N TRP A 397 -6.60 19.57 -19.28
CA TRP A 397 -5.49 18.93 -18.59
C TRP A 397 -4.22 19.78 -18.62
N ASN A 398 -3.69 20.12 -17.43
CA ASN A 398 -2.48 20.91 -17.25
C ASN A 398 -1.33 20.13 -16.57
N GLY A 399 -1.58 18.90 -16.13
CA GLY A 399 -0.55 18.08 -15.50
C GLY A 399 0.42 17.47 -16.50
N ARG A 400 1.41 16.75 -16.00
CA ARG A 400 2.41 16.08 -16.85
C ARG A 400 1.94 14.68 -17.23
N SER A 401 2.19 14.25 -18.45
CA SER A 401 1.82 12.90 -18.91
C SER A 401 3.06 12.12 -19.34
N LEU A 402 3.08 10.82 -19.07
CA LEU A 402 4.05 9.85 -19.56
C LEU A 402 3.28 8.62 -20.04
N MET A 403 3.64 8.10 -21.20
CA MET A 403 3.00 6.94 -21.81
C MET A 403 4.00 5.80 -21.98
N ALA A 404 3.58 4.58 -21.67
CA ALA A 404 4.32 3.36 -21.96
C ALA A 404 3.42 2.36 -22.70
N ILE A 405 3.97 1.67 -23.71
CA ILE A 405 3.21 0.77 -24.58
C ILE A 405 3.96 -0.57 -24.69
N GLY A 406 3.30 -1.66 -24.31
CA GLY A 406 3.74 -3.01 -24.65
C GLY A 406 3.48 -3.28 -26.14
N ARG A 407 4.55 -3.48 -26.93
CA ARG A 407 4.45 -3.64 -28.39
C ARG A 407 3.66 -4.89 -28.80
N GLN A 408 3.72 -5.94 -28.00
CA GLN A 408 3.11 -7.23 -28.32
C GLN A 408 1.63 -7.31 -27.96
N ASP A 409 1.02 -6.24 -27.43
CA ASP A 409 -0.39 -6.21 -27.10
C ASP A 409 -1.27 -6.25 -28.37
N PRO A 410 -2.04 -7.33 -28.58
CA PRO A 410 -2.91 -7.44 -29.75
C PRO A 410 -4.25 -6.70 -29.57
N VAL A 411 -4.55 -6.22 -28.36
CA VAL A 411 -5.84 -5.62 -27.97
C VAL A 411 -5.74 -4.10 -27.95
N LEU A 412 -4.91 -3.55 -27.06
CA LEU A 412 -4.76 -2.11 -26.81
C LEU A 412 -3.33 -1.65 -27.08
N GLY A 413 -2.70 -2.22 -28.10
CA GLY A 413 -1.33 -1.92 -28.51
C GLY A 413 -1.16 -0.57 -29.21
N LEU A 414 -0.08 -0.48 -30.00
CA LEU A 414 0.40 0.78 -30.58
C LEU A 414 -0.68 1.65 -31.27
N PRO A 415 -1.57 1.13 -32.13
CA PRO A 415 -2.57 1.96 -32.81
C PRO A 415 -3.54 2.64 -31.83
N VAL A 416 -4.03 1.89 -30.84
CA VAL A 416 -4.99 2.39 -29.84
C VAL A 416 -4.32 3.42 -28.93
N MET A 417 -3.10 3.13 -28.48
CA MET A 417 -2.36 4.03 -27.60
C MET A 417 -1.90 5.30 -28.31
N GLN A 418 -1.56 5.24 -29.61
CA GLN A 418 -1.28 6.45 -30.39
C GLN A 418 -2.52 7.32 -30.55
N ALA A 419 -3.70 6.74 -30.80
CA ALA A 419 -4.95 7.51 -30.82
C ALA A 419 -5.20 8.18 -29.46
N LEU A 420 -5.07 7.44 -28.35
CA LEU A 420 -5.21 7.99 -27.01
C LEU A 420 -4.18 9.11 -26.73
N ARG A 421 -2.95 8.96 -27.21
CA ARG A 421 -1.91 10.00 -27.06
C ARG A 421 -2.35 11.32 -27.67
N THR A 422 -3.01 11.30 -28.83
CA THR A 422 -3.51 12.53 -29.48
C THR A 422 -4.61 13.23 -28.68
N ASP A 423 -5.32 12.49 -27.83
CA ASP A 423 -6.34 13.04 -26.93
C ASP A 423 -5.75 13.66 -25.65
N ILE A 424 -4.54 13.27 -25.26
CA ILE A 424 -3.91 13.74 -24.03
C ILE A 424 -3.00 14.91 -24.35
N ARG A 425 -3.46 16.14 -24.02
CA ARG A 425 -2.70 17.37 -24.24
C ARG A 425 -1.32 17.28 -23.61
N GLY A 426 -0.28 17.52 -24.42
CA GLY A 426 1.12 17.50 -23.97
C GLY A 426 1.69 16.11 -23.68
N CYS A 427 1.05 15.02 -24.14
CA CYS A 427 1.60 13.68 -23.99
C CYS A 427 2.83 13.47 -24.91
N PRO A 428 4.03 13.19 -24.35
CA PRO A 428 5.25 13.02 -25.14
C PRO A 428 5.22 11.73 -25.97
N GLU A 429 6.26 11.49 -26.77
CA GLU A 429 6.44 10.19 -27.42
C GLU A 429 6.44 9.05 -26.38
N PRO A 430 5.76 7.94 -26.65
CA PRO A 430 5.63 6.85 -25.70
C PRO A 430 6.93 6.07 -25.56
N MET A 431 7.17 5.55 -24.35
CA MET A 431 8.14 4.50 -24.13
C MET A 431 7.59 3.19 -24.70
N ILE A 432 8.26 2.61 -25.70
CA ILE A 432 7.86 1.33 -26.28
C ILE A 432 8.65 0.20 -25.63
N LEU A 433 7.97 -0.83 -25.16
CA LEU A 433 8.56 -2.04 -24.61
C LEU A 433 8.34 -3.18 -25.62
N ASP A 434 9.40 -3.55 -26.33
CA ASP A 434 9.34 -4.51 -27.44
C ASP A 434 8.97 -5.93 -26.98
N GLU A 435 9.35 -6.30 -25.76
CA GLU A 435 9.10 -7.62 -25.17
C GLU A 435 7.77 -7.71 -24.42
N ALA A 436 7.11 -6.58 -24.16
CA ALA A 436 5.92 -6.56 -23.31
C ALA A 436 4.63 -6.69 -24.11
N GLY A 437 3.71 -7.50 -23.58
CA GLY A 437 2.32 -7.61 -24.06
C GLY A 437 1.37 -6.62 -23.40
N HIS A 438 0.10 -7.02 -23.28
CA HIS A 438 -0.98 -6.20 -22.73
C HIS A 438 -0.76 -5.78 -21.26
N PHE A 439 -0.33 -6.71 -20.41
CA PHE A 439 -0.05 -6.48 -18.98
C PHE A 439 1.36 -5.94 -18.77
N VAL A 440 1.63 -4.75 -19.32
CA VAL A 440 2.98 -4.16 -19.41
C VAL A 440 3.67 -3.97 -18.05
N GLN A 441 2.92 -3.92 -16.95
CA GLN A 441 3.44 -3.80 -15.58
C GLN A 441 4.23 -5.03 -15.12
N GLU A 442 4.10 -6.18 -15.79
CA GLU A 442 4.98 -7.33 -15.59
C GLU A 442 6.43 -7.06 -16.03
N HIS A 443 6.62 -6.01 -16.84
CA HIS A 443 7.89 -5.35 -17.17
C HIS A 443 7.97 -3.95 -16.53
N GLY A 444 7.32 -3.76 -15.38
CA GLY A 444 7.00 -2.45 -14.83
C GLY A 444 8.15 -1.71 -14.16
N GLU A 445 9.23 -2.40 -13.76
CA GLU A 445 10.34 -1.73 -13.06
C GLU A 445 11.01 -0.63 -13.91
N PRO A 446 11.41 -0.86 -15.18
CA PRO A 446 11.90 0.20 -16.07
C PRO A 446 10.91 1.36 -16.25
N ILE A 447 9.61 1.06 -16.36
CA ILE A 447 8.55 2.07 -16.50
C ILE A 447 8.50 2.94 -15.25
N ALA A 448 8.48 2.31 -14.07
CA ALA A 448 8.44 3.01 -12.80
C ALA A 448 9.68 3.87 -12.58
N ARG A 449 10.89 3.37 -12.91
CA ARG A 449 12.15 4.15 -12.82
C ARG A 449 12.11 5.39 -13.70
N ARG A 450 11.64 5.25 -14.94
CA ARG A 450 11.46 6.38 -15.86
C ARG A 450 10.42 7.36 -15.34
N ALA A 451 9.30 6.87 -14.82
CA ALA A 451 8.21 7.69 -14.31
C ALA A 451 8.63 8.52 -13.09
N VAL A 452 9.28 7.92 -12.09
CA VAL A 452 9.81 8.65 -10.94
C VAL A 452 10.72 9.79 -11.40
N GLY A 453 11.72 9.51 -12.24
CA GLY A 453 12.63 10.55 -12.72
C GLY A 453 11.92 11.64 -13.52
N TYR A 454 10.86 11.28 -14.24
CA TYR A 454 10.04 12.24 -14.96
C TYR A 454 9.22 13.12 -14.01
N PHE A 455 8.52 12.55 -13.03
CA PHE A 455 7.56 13.26 -12.16
C PHE A 455 8.15 13.92 -10.91
N ARG A 456 9.49 13.95 -10.77
CA ARG A 456 10.14 14.69 -9.68
C ARG A 456 9.65 16.17 -9.62
N PRO A 457 9.44 16.72 -8.40
CA PRO A 457 8.98 18.09 -8.19
C PRO A 457 9.79 19.15 -8.92
#